data_AF-A0A386WGZ7-F1
#
_entry.id   AF-A0A386WGZ7-F1
#
_cell.length_a   1.000
_cell.length_b   1.000
_cell.length_c   1.000
_cell.angle_alpha   90.00
_cell.angle_beta   90.00
_cell.angle_gamma   90.00
#
_symmetry.space_group_name_H-M   'P 1'
#
loop_
_entity.id
_entity.type
_entity.pdbx_description
1 polymer ?
#
loop_
_entity_poly.entity_id
_entity_poly.type
_entity_poly.pdbx_seq_one_letter_code
_entity_poly.pdbx_strand_id
1 'polypeptide(L)'
;MQRFDSLGGDLVVGAAVRATIVSHERWGVMTAVLGHETVGSSVDAGFIDSPSGTSRALPEEYPPIGEQVDAVVQEVSRYHPPLWVRLTMRASDLREFSWPCGCCGELTVLSPGGDGVTVDVRSSEGPGCASFVAHRSCLADRLNPDFHGDRARVQAVGRDQPPAPATEDPPL
;
A
#
# COMPACT_ATOMS: atom_id res chain seq x y z
N MET A 1 -13.33 24.69 -7.18
CA MET A 1 -13.25 23.24 -6.94
C MET A 1 -11.87 22.77 -7.37
N GLN A 2 -10.89 22.81 -6.45
CA GLN A 2 -9.51 22.39 -6.73
C GLN A 2 -9.49 20.87 -6.88
N ARG A 3 -8.95 20.39 -8.02
CA ARG A 3 -8.66 18.98 -8.24
C ARG A 3 -7.74 18.49 -7.13
N PHE A 4 -8.07 17.32 -6.60
CA PHE A 4 -7.30 16.61 -5.59
C PHE A 4 -6.07 15.94 -6.22
N ASP A 5 -5.20 16.75 -6.82
CA ASP A 5 -3.90 16.29 -7.33
C ASP A 5 -2.99 16.10 -6.10
N SER A 6 -3.25 15.03 -5.35
CA SER A 6 -2.37 14.57 -4.28
C SER A 6 -1.08 14.10 -4.95
N LEU A 7 0.07 14.65 -4.55
CA LEU A 7 1.39 14.15 -4.96
C LEU A 7 1.41 12.61 -4.77
N GLY A 8 1.75 11.86 -5.82
CA GLY A 8 1.75 10.40 -5.83
C GLY A 8 0.37 9.73 -5.82
N GLY A 9 -0.68 10.39 -6.33
CA GLY A 9 -2.05 9.84 -6.37
C GLY A 9 -2.21 8.56 -7.20
N ASP A 10 -1.28 8.29 -8.11
CA ASP A 10 -1.09 7.08 -8.91
C ASP A 10 -0.18 6.03 -8.23
N LEU A 11 0.53 6.38 -7.16
CA LEU A 11 1.25 5.43 -6.33
C LEU A 11 0.27 4.73 -5.39
N VAL A 12 -0.20 3.57 -5.85
CA VAL A 12 -1.09 2.67 -5.11
C VAL A 12 -0.42 1.31 -4.93
N VAL A 13 -0.78 0.59 -3.87
CA VAL A 13 -0.27 -0.76 -3.63
C VAL A 13 -0.60 -1.66 -4.83
N GLY A 14 0.40 -2.42 -5.28
CA GLY A 14 0.36 -3.25 -6.48
C GLY A 14 0.74 -2.54 -7.79
N ALA A 15 0.93 -1.21 -7.78
CA ALA A 15 1.37 -0.50 -8.98
C ALA A 15 2.82 -0.87 -9.33
N ALA A 16 3.06 -1.23 -10.59
CA ALA A 16 4.40 -1.36 -11.14
C ALA A 16 4.98 0.03 -11.42
N VAL A 17 6.23 0.25 -11.01
CA VAL A 17 6.96 1.50 -11.16
C VAL A 17 8.39 1.24 -11.63
N ARG A 18 9.02 2.26 -12.21
CA ARG A 18 10.48 2.30 -12.37
C ARG A 18 11.09 3.23 -11.34
N ALA A 19 12.19 2.80 -10.74
CA ALA A 19 12.92 3.58 -9.75
C ALA A 19 14.42 3.61 -10.07
N THR A 20 15.13 4.60 -9.55
CA THR A 20 16.59 4.66 -9.56
C THR A 20 17.12 4.38 -8.18
N ILE A 21 18.15 3.53 -8.04
CA ILE A 21 18.85 3.35 -6.75
C ILE A 21 19.65 4.61 -6.43
N VAL A 22 19.43 5.21 -5.26
CA VAL A 22 20.12 6.45 -4.86
C VAL A 22 21.15 6.24 -3.77
N SER A 23 20.95 5.29 -2.85
CA SER A 23 21.95 4.89 -1.86
C SER A 23 21.73 3.46 -1.40
N HIS A 24 22.81 2.89 -0.84
CA HIS A 24 22.77 1.62 -0.14
C HIS A 24 22.76 1.86 1.36
N GLU A 25 21.99 1.04 2.07
CA GLU A 25 21.87 1.06 3.51
C GLU A 25 22.05 -0.35 4.06
N ARG A 26 22.45 -0.50 5.32
CA ARG A 26 22.57 -1.85 5.92
C ARG A 26 21.25 -2.63 5.88
N TRP A 27 20.14 -1.90 5.86
CA TRP A 27 18.80 -2.48 5.85
C TRP A 27 18.21 -2.66 4.43
N GLY A 28 18.85 -2.18 3.36
CA GLY A 28 18.30 -2.26 2.00
C GLY A 28 18.82 -1.14 1.12
N VAL A 29 17.96 -0.63 0.23
CA VAL A 29 18.32 0.46 -0.69
C VAL A 29 17.31 1.59 -0.63
N MET A 30 17.83 2.81 -0.75
CA MET A 30 17.04 3.99 -1.02
C MET A 30 16.81 4.11 -2.51
N THR A 31 15.61 4.56 -2.89
CA THR A 31 15.22 4.71 -4.29
C THR A 31 14.59 6.07 -4.57
N ALA A 32 14.61 6.48 -5.83
CA ALA A 32 13.79 7.57 -6.36
C ALA A 32 12.88 7.01 -7.45
N VAL A 33 11.57 7.06 -7.24
CA VAL A 33 10.58 6.61 -8.23
C VAL A 33 10.49 7.65 -9.35
N LEU A 34 10.63 7.19 -10.60
CA LEU A 34 10.56 8.06 -11.79
C LEU A 34 9.16 8.67 -11.91
N GLY A 35 9.09 9.99 -12.10
CA GLY A 35 7.85 10.77 -12.11
C GLY A 35 7.32 11.13 -10.72
N HIS A 36 7.97 10.66 -9.65
CA HIS A 36 7.58 10.84 -8.24
C HIS A 36 8.78 11.17 -7.36
N GLU A 37 9.70 11.98 -7.86
CA GLU A 37 11.03 12.19 -7.26
C GLU A 37 10.96 12.91 -5.90
N THR A 38 9.85 13.59 -5.61
CA THR A 38 9.61 14.24 -4.30
C THR A 38 9.10 13.27 -3.23
N VAL A 39 8.81 12.02 -3.60
CA VAL A 39 8.29 10.99 -2.70
C VAL A 39 9.47 10.14 -2.20
N GLY A 40 9.59 10.00 -0.88
CA GLY A 40 10.59 9.11 -0.30
C GLY A 40 10.27 7.66 -0.66
N SER A 41 11.26 6.90 -1.11
CA SER A 41 11.05 5.49 -1.44
C SER A 41 12.24 4.61 -1.09
N SER A 42 11.94 3.35 -0.77
CA SER A 42 12.97 2.37 -0.42
C SER A 42 12.53 0.94 -0.68
N VAL A 43 13.50 0.04 -0.76
CA VAL A 43 13.32 -1.41 -0.80
C VAL A 43 14.12 -2.01 0.35
N ASP A 44 13.46 -2.72 1.27
CA ASP A 44 14.17 -3.50 2.29
C ASP A 44 14.83 -4.71 1.64
N ALA A 45 16.01 -5.12 2.11
CA ALA A 45 16.75 -6.23 1.50
C ALA A 45 15.99 -7.57 1.51
N GLY A 46 14.97 -7.72 2.36
CA GLY A 46 14.05 -8.86 2.31
C GLY A 46 13.29 -8.90 0.99
N PHE A 47 13.01 -7.75 0.37
CA PHE A 47 12.25 -7.61 -0.88
C PHE A 47 13.13 -7.39 -2.11
N ILE A 48 14.39 -7.82 -2.02
CA ILE A 48 15.34 -7.93 -3.12
C ILE A 48 15.62 -9.42 -3.31
N ASP A 49 15.66 -9.90 -4.55
CA ASP A 49 16.07 -11.28 -4.80
C ASP A 49 17.54 -11.47 -4.40
N SER A 50 17.84 -12.55 -3.67
CA SER A 50 19.21 -12.91 -3.31
C SER A 50 19.68 -14.09 -4.17
N PRO A 51 20.68 -13.88 -5.05
CA PRO A 51 21.31 -14.98 -5.79
C PRO A 51 21.96 -16.03 -4.89
N SER A 52 22.40 -15.66 -3.69
CA SER A 52 22.93 -16.61 -2.70
C SER A 52 21.86 -17.48 -2.05
N GLY A 53 20.58 -17.25 -2.35
CA GLY A 53 19.46 -18.01 -1.81
C GLY A 53 19.15 -17.70 -0.34
N THR A 54 19.72 -16.62 0.22
CA THR A 54 19.35 -16.16 1.55
C THR A 54 17.96 -15.53 1.53
N SER A 55 17.26 -15.55 2.67
CA SER A 55 15.92 -14.96 2.79
C SER A 55 15.89 -13.43 2.62
N ARG A 56 17.08 -12.82 2.61
CA ARG A 56 17.31 -11.38 2.58
C ARG A 56 18.64 -11.15 1.84
N ALA A 57 18.64 -10.26 0.87
CA ALA A 57 19.83 -9.94 0.09
C ALA A 57 20.95 -9.38 0.99
N LEU A 58 22.17 -9.78 0.68
CA LEU A 58 23.37 -9.21 1.30
C LEU A 58 23.72 -7.86 0.64
N PRO A 59 24.42 -6.95 1.33
CA PRO A 59 24.77 -5.65 0.76
C PRO A 59 25.51 -5.71 -0.58
N GLU A 60 26.37 -6.70 -0.76
CA GLU A 60 27.08 -6.98 -2.02
C GLU A 60 26.18 -7.46 -3.16
N GLU A 61 24.94 -7.89 -2.86
CA GLU A 61 23.93 -8.31 -3.82
C GLU A 61 22.96 -7.20 -4.19
N TYR A 62 23.06 -6.02 -3.56
CA TYR A 62 22.18 -4.91 -3.86
C TYR A 62 22.42 -4.37 -5.27
N PRO A 63 21.36 -3.94 -5.98
CA PRO A 63 21.53 -3.31 -7.28
C PRO A 63 22.42 -2.05 -7.16
N PRO A 64 23.37 -1.83 -8.08
CA PRO A 64 24.25 -0.67 -8.09
C PRO A 64 23.55 0.69 -7.92
N ILE A 65 24.21 1.62 -7.23
CA ILE A 65 23.75 3.01 -7.15
C ILE A 65 23.73 3.62 -8.57
N GLY A 66 22.63 4.29 -8.92
CA GLY A 66 22.36 4.85 -10.24
C GLY A 66 21.66 3.89 -11.21
N GLU A 67 21.52 2.60 -10.85
CA GLU A 67 20.78 1.65 -11.68
C GLU A 67 19.28 1.94 -11.65
N GLN A 68 18.64 1.79 -12.81
CA GLN A 68 17.19 1.80 -12.94
C GLN A 68 16.64 0.39 -12.87
N VAL A 69 15.57 0.23 -12.12
CA VAL A 69 14.99 -1.05 -11.74
C VAL A 69 13.47 -0.98 -11.84
N ASP A 70 12.86 -2.09 -12.27
CA ASP A 70 11.43 -2.29 -12.13
C ASP A 70 11.11 -2.73 -10.70
N ALA A 71 10.03 -2.21 -10.14
CA ALA A 71 9.57 -2.53 -8.79
C ALA A 71 8.04 -2.48 -8.71
N VAL A 72 7.49 -3.08 -7.66
CA VAL A 72 6.07 -2.95 -7.30
C VAL A 72 5.93 -2.16 -6.00
N VAL A 73 4.96 -1.26 -5.96
CA VAL A 73 4.57 -0.55 -4.74
C VAL A 73 3.96 -1.54 -3.75
N GLN A 74 4.66 -1.78 -2.65
CA GLN A 74 4.21 -2.70 -1.60
C GLN A 74 3.39 -1.99 -0.53
N GLU A 75 3.81 -0.80 -0.11
CA GLU A 75 3.12 -0.01 0.91
C GLU A 75 3.26 1.48 0.64
N VAL A 76 2.22 2.25 0.96
CA VAL A 76 2.21 3.71 0.86
C VAL A 76 1.85 4.30 2.21
N SER A 77 2.81 4.92 2.89
CA SER A 77 2.62 5.58 4.17
C SER A 77 2.29 7.05 3.97
N ARG A 78 1.02 7.40 4.18
CA ARG A 78 0.45 8.75 3.97
C ARG A 78 0.11 9.49 5.28
N TYR A 79 0.35 8.85 6.44
CA TYR A 79 -0.18 9.35 7.71
C TYR A 79 0.53 10.61 8.21
N HIS A 80 1.82 10.75 7.92
CA HIS A 80 2.60 11.94 8.26
C HIS A 80 3.54 12.28 7.11
N PRO A 81 3.60 13.55 6.64
CA PRO A 81 4.60 13.98 5.70
C PRO A 81 6.03 13.78 6.25
N PRO A 82 7.02 13.43 5.41
CA PRO A 82 6.89 13.22 3.96
C PRO A 82 6.20 11.89 3.62
N LEU A 83 5.52 11.85 2.46
CA LEU A 83 5.00 10.63 1.86
C LEU A 83 6.15 9.63 1.68
N TRP A 84 5.93 8.39 2.12
CA TRP A 84 6.91 7.31 1.95
C TRP A 84 6.30 6.09 1.28
N VAL A 85 7.04 5.50 0.34
CA VAL A 85 6.64 4.29 -0.38
C VAL A 85 7.66 3.19 -0.16
N ARG A 86 7.18 2.02 0.30
CA ARG A 86 7.98 0.80 0.31
C ARG A 86 7.74 0.04 -0.97
N LEU A 87 8.82 -0.38 -1.61
CA LEU A 87 8.82 -1.11 -2.87
C LEU A 87 9.28 -2.56 -2.64
N THR A 88 8.95 -3.43 -3.59
CA THR A 88 9.54 -4.76 -3.77
C THR A 88 10.12 -4.89 -5.17
N MET A 89 11.26 -5.58 -5.27
CA MET A 89 11.99 -5.82 -6.53
C MET A 89 12.07 -7.31 -6.86
N ARG A 90 11.45 -8.16 -6.05
CA ARG A 90 11.47 -9.60 -6.26
C ARG A 90 10.84 -9.93 -7.61
N ALA A 91 11.48 -10.81 -8.37
CA ALA A 91 10.99 -11.25 -9.65
C ALA A 91 9.63 -11.97 -9.52
N SER A 92 9.33 -12.60 -8.37
CA SER A 92 8.00 -13.15 -8.09
C SER A 92 6.93 -12.06 -8.08
N ASP A 93 7.21 -10.96 -7.39
CA ASP A 93 6.27 -9.87 -7.14
C ASP A 93 6.05 -9.03 -8.39
N LEU A 94 7.10 -8.84 -9.20
CA LEU A 94 7.01 -8.21 -10.53
C LEU A 94 6.10 -9.01 -11.49
N ARG A 95 6.09 -10.34 -11.39
CA ARG A 95 5.20 -11.20 -12.19
C ARG A 95 3.78 -11.19 -11.63
N GLU A 96 3.65 -11.41 -10.33
CA GLU A 96 2.38 -11.51 -9.64
C GLU A 96 2.53 -11.01 -8.20
N PHE A 97 2.02 -9.82 -7.94
CA PHE A 97 2.03 -9.26 -6.60
C PHE A 97 0.76 -9.67 -5.86
N SER A 98 0.94 -10.44 -4.79
CA SER A 98 -0.13 -10.83 -3.88
C SER A 98 0.02 -10.14 -2.54
N TRP A 99 -1.10 -9.76 -1.94
CA TRP A 99 -1.13 -9.12 -0.62
C TRP A 99 -2.30 -9.65 0.22
N PRO A 100 -2.18 -9.69 1.56
CA PRO A 100 -3.30 -10.07 2.41
C PRO A 100 -4.49 -9.13 2.24
N CYS A 101 -5.68 -9.71 2.08
CA CYS A 101 -6.94 -8.99 2.09
C CYS A 101 -7.22 -8.45 3.50
N GLY A 102 -7.41 -7.14 3.62
CA GLY A 102 -7.79 -6.48 4.86
C GLY A 102 -9.18 -6.85 5.39
N CYS A 103 -10.00 -7.58 4.61
CA CYS A 103 -11.33 -8.03 5.01
C CYS A 103 -11.35 -9.45 5.57
N CYS A 104 -10.65 -10.40 4.94
CA CYS A 104 -10.68 -11.82 5.31
C CYS A 104 -9.32 -12.41 5.69
N GLY A 105 -8.21 -11.69 5.45
CA GLY A 105 -6.85 -12.13 5.74
C GLY A 105 -6.18 -12.99 4.66
N GLU A 106 -6.97 -13.59 3.75
CA GLU A 106 -6.44 -14.42 2.66
C GLU A 106 -5.73 -13.58 1.59
N LEU A 107 -4.78 -14.19 0.87
CA LEU A 107 -4.07 -13.51 -0.20
C LEU A 107 -5.00 -13.16 -1.37
N THR A 108 -4.79 -11.98 -1.95
CA THR A 108 -5.43 -11.53 -3.20
C THR A 108 -4.37 -11.00 -4.15
N VAL A 109 -4.60 -11.17 -5.45
CA VAL A 109 -3.64 -10.77 -6.49
C VAL A 109 -3.97 -9.36 -6.98
N LEU A 110 -2.99 -8.46 -6.93
CA LEU A 110 -3.13 -7.06 -7.36
C LEU A 110 -2.58 -6.80 -8.77
N SER A 111 -1.80 -7.72 -9.33
CA SER A 111 -1.35 -7.65 -10.72
C SER A 111 -2.52 -7.69 -11.71
N PRO A 112 -2.35 -7.24 -12.97
CA PRO A 112 -3.40 -7.30 -13.99
C PRO A 112 -4.03 -8.68 -14.12
N GLY A 113 -5.37 -8.75 -14.11
CA GLY A 113 -6.13 -10.00 -14.14
C GLY A 113 -6.35 -10.66 -12.76
N GLY A 114 -5.65 -10.19 -11.72
CA GLY A 114 -5.88 -10.60 -10.34
C GLY A 114 -7.23 -10.15 -9.80
N ASP A 115 -7.65 -10.69 -8.66
CA ASP A 115 -8.97 -10.50 -8.03
C ASP A 115 -9.01 -9.39 -6.97
N GLY A 116 -7.87 -8.74 -6.73
CA GLY A 116 -7.70 -7.73 -5.70
C GLY A 116 -7.94 -6.30 -6.17
N VAL A 117 -8.20 -5.43 -5.21
CA VAL A 117 -8.28 -3.98 -5.36
C VAL A 117 -7.60 -3.29 -4.19
N THR A 118 -6.98 -2.14 -4.47
CA THR A 118 -6.48 -1.22 -3.44
C THR A 118 -7.56 -0.19 -3.15
N VAL A 119 -7.89 -0.02 -1.86
CA VAL A 119 -8.90 0.91 -1.36
C VAL A 119 -8.20 2.00 -0.56
N ASP A 120 -8.34 3.24 -1.01
CA ASP A 120 -7.89 4.43 -0.29
C ASP A 120 -9.05 5.02 0.52
N VAL A 121 -8.88 5.11 1.83
CA VAL A 121 -9.81 5.77 2.76
C VAL A 121 -9.24 7.11 3.17
N ARG A 122 -9.94 8.19 2.85
CA ARG A 122 -9.53 9.57 3.16
C ARG A 122 -10.50 10.20 4.13
N SER A 123 -9.99 10.84 5.17
CA SER A 123 -10.81 11.68 6.05
C SER A 123 -11.28 12.93 5.31
N SER A 124 -12.53 13.35 5.56
CA SER A 124 -13.04 14.64 5.10
C SER A 124 -12.49 15.83 5.90
N GLU A 125 -11.92 15.57 7.08
CA GLU A 125 -11.52 16.59 8.06
C GLU A 125 -10.01 16.76 8.20
N GLY A 126 -9.19 16.02 7.44
CA GLY A 126 -7.74 16.13 7.54
C GLY A 126 -6.98 15.35 6.47
N PRO A 127 -5.63 15.45 6.43
CA PRO A 127 -4.79 14.82 5.42
C PRO A 127 -4.66 13.29 5.57
N GLY A 128 -5.26 12.71 6.62
CA GLY A 128 -5.19 11.29 6.90
C GLY A 128 -5.77 10.46 5.75
N CYS A 129 -4.90 9.69 5.10
CA CYS A 129 -5.27 8.66 4.14
C CYS A 129 -4.75 7.32 4.68
N ALA A 130 -5.66 6.38 4.89
CA ALA A 130 -5.33 4.98 5.08
C ALA A 130 -5.56 4.24 3.76
N SER A 131 -4.81 3.18 3.52
CA SER A 131 -4.95 2.36 2.32
C SER A 131 -4.95 0.91 2.77
N PHE A 132 -5.82 0.09 2.17
CA PHE A 132 -5.79 -1.36 2.38
C PHE A 132 -6.12 -2.09 1.09
N VAL A 133 -5.77 -3.36 1.03
CA VAL A 133 -6.03 -4.24 -0.11
C VAL A 133 -7.20 -5.14 0.22
N ALA A 134 -8.07 -5.44 -0.74
CA ALA A 134 -9.16 -6.40 -0.54
C ALA A 134 -9.47 -7.21 -1.82
N HIS A 135 -10.02 -8.42 -1.66
CA HIS A 135 -10.71 -9.08 -2.76
C HIS A 135 -11.88 -8.21 -3.22
N ARG A 136 -12.14 -8.19 -4.54
CA ARG A 136 -13.33 -7.51 -5.08
C ARG A 136 -14.63 -8.04 -4.49
N SER A 137 -14.73 -9.35 -4.27
CA SER A 137 -15.89 -10.00 -3.65
C SER A 137 -16.10 -9.55 -2.21
N CYS A 138 -15.05 -9.60 -1.37
CA CYS A 138 -15.13 -9.16 0.03
C CYS A 138 -15.49 -7.68 0.16
N LEU A 139 -15.05 -6.85 -0.78
CA LEU A 139 -15.44 -5.45 -0.81
C LEU A 139 -16.90 -5.29 -1.26
N ALA A 140 -17.32 -5.97 -2.33
CA ALA A 140 -18.68 -5.88 -2.87
C ALA A 140 -19.76 -6.14 -1.82
N ASP A 141 -19.57 -7.15 -0.97
CA ASP A 141 -20.49 -7.48 0.13
C ASP A 141 -20.63 -6.36 1.19
N ARG A 142 -19.70 -5.41 1.21
CA ARG A 142 -19.64 -4.28 2.15
C ARG A 142 -20.05 -2.95 1.53
N LEU A 143 -20.26 -2.91 0.21
CA LEU A 143 -20.71 -1.71 -0.49
C LEU A 143 -22.24 -1.67 -0.52
N ASN A 144 -22.81 -0.46 -0.55
CA ASN A 144 -24.25 -0.30 -0.76
C ASN A 144 -24.62 -0.89 -2.14
N PRO A 145 -25.51 -1.90 -2.22
CA PRO A 145 -25.86 -2.55 -3.49
C PRO A 145 -26.58 -1.62 -4.48
N ASP A 146 -27.22 -0.55 -3.99
CA ASP A 146 -27.87 0.47 -4.82
C ASP A 146 -26.87 1.49 -5.40
N PHE A 147 -25.58 1.32 -5.11
CA PHE A 147 -24.54 2.25 -5.54
C PHE A 147 -23.99 1.88 -6.93
N HIS A 148 -24.40 2.63 -7.95
CA HIS A 148 -24.02 2.43 -9.36
C HIS A 148 -22.88 3.34 -9.87
N GLY A 149 -22.16 4.04 -8.99
CA GLY A 149 -21.18 5.07 -9.37
C GLY A 149 -19.70 4.68 -9.20
N ASP A 150 -18.81 5.59 -9.59
CA ASP A 150 -17.33 5.45 -9.49
C ASP A 150 -16.78 5.70 -8.06
N ARG A 151 -17.64 5.83 -7.05
CA ARG A 151 -17.29 6.31 -5.68
C ARG A 151 -18.00 5.55 -4.56
N ALA A 152 -17.48 4.40 -4.15
CA ALA A 152 -18.12 3.64 -3.08
C ALA A 152 -17.97 4.34 -1.70
N ARG A 153 -19.09 4.47 -0.96
CA ARG A 153 -19.07 4.90 0.45
C ARG A 153 -19.19 3.68 1.34
N VAL A 154 -18.18 3.45 2.18
CA VAL A 154 -18.26 2.43 3.24
C VAL A 154 -19.11 2.99 4.37
N GLN A 155 -20.11 2.24 4.85
CA GLN A 155 -21.04 2.71 5.88
C GLN A 155 -20.41 2.81 7.27
N ALA A 156 -19.35 2.04 7.55
CA ALA A 156 -18.59 2.09 8.80
C ALA A 156 -17.10 1.77 8.56
N VAL A 157 -16.21 2.58 9.13
CA VAL A 157 -14.76 2.32 9.16
C VAL A 157 -14.32 2.32 10.62
N GLY A 158 -13.91 1.17 11.14
CA GLY A 158 -13.52 0.99 12.54
C GLY A 158 -13.90 -0.40 13.07
N ARG A 159 -13.48 -0.73 14.30
CA ARG A 159 -14.05 -1.90 15.01
C ARG A 159 -15.51 -1.58 15.33
N ASP A 160 -16.41 -2.53 15.10
CA ASP A 160 -17.74 -2.54 15.72
C ASP A 160 -17.54 -2.61 17.23
N GLN A 161 -17.33 -1.47 17.88
CA GLN A 161 -17.41 -1.40 19.32
C GLN A 161 -18.91 -1.37 19.64
N PRO A 162 -19.46 -2.38 20.35
CA PRO A 162 -20.81 -2.27 20.85
C PRO A 162 -20.94 -0.97 21.65
N PRO A 163 -22.08 -0.27 21.58
CA PRO A 163 -22.28 0.91 22.43
C PRO A 163 -21.95 0.54 23.88
N ALA A 164 -21.18 1.40 24.55
CA ALA A 164 -20.87 1.20 25.96
C ALA A 164 -22.19 0.96 26.73
N PRO A 165 -22.25 -0.02 27.63
CA PRO A 165 -23.46 -0.26 28.41
C PRO A 165 -23.84 1.03 29.13
N ALA A 166 -25.13 1.38 29.06
CA ALA A 166 -25.65 2.56 29.73
C ALA A 166 -25.27 2.49 31.22
N THR A 167 -24.58 3.51 31.70
CA THR A 167 -24.32 3.70 33.12
C THR A 167 -25.66 3.87 33.80
N GLU A 168 -26.08 2.87 34.59
CA GLU A 168 -27.21 3.04 35.49
C GLU A 168 -26.81 4.07 36.55
N ASP A 169 -27.56 5.17 36.64
CA ASP A 169 -27.40 6.15 37.71
C ASP A 169 -27.61 5.46 39.06
N PRO A 170 -26.74 5.71 40.06
CA PRO A 170 -26.92 5.13 41.38
C PRO A 170 -28.21 5.68 42.03
N PRO A 171 -28.96 4.83 42.75
CA PRO A 171 -30.18 5.27 43.42
C PRO A 171 -29.86 6.29 44.52
N LEU A 172 -30.73 7.31 44.60
CA LEU A 172 -30.73 8.40 45.60
C LEU A 172 -30.86 7.89 47.04
#